data_AF-A0A6L5K3W7-F1
#
_entry.id   AF-A0A6L5K3W7-F1
#
_cell.length_a   1.000
_cell.length_b   1.000
_cell.length_c   1.000
_cell.angle_alpha   90.00
_cell.angle_beta   90.00
_cell.angle_gamma   90.00
#
_symmetry.space_group_name_H-M   'P 1'
#
loop_
_entity.id
_entity.type
_entity.pdbx_description
1 polymer ?
#
loop_
_entity_poly.entity_id
_entity_poly.type
_entity_poly.pdbx_seq_one_letter_code
_entity_poly.pdbx_strand_id
1 'polypeptide(L)'
;MKKTNKDSPKINISEEEKTKQLAKRYNVPYIDLSSSPIDRELVQSFPADFLHRSNFIPFEKNENTVKIAIADPSDIATIDAIESHLGMEVEVYATTRRAIHEASGHGSSKRRASRGIS
;
A
#
# COMPACT_ATOMS: atom_id res chain seq x y z
N MET A 1 35.21 3.24 12.72
CA MET A 1 33.87 3.65 13.21
C MET A 1 32.83 2.81 12.47
N LYS A 2 31.92 2.16 13.20
CA LYS A 2 31.01 1.13 12.68
C LYS A 2 29.80 1.75 11.96
N LYS A 3 29.46 1.18 10.80
CA LYS A 3 28.12 1.03 10.13
C LYS A 3 27.23 2.29 10.09
N THR A 4 26.85 2.79 8.91
CA THR A 4 25.65 2.30 8.20
C THR A 4 25.70 2.63 6.70
N ASN A 5 25.87 1.58 5.88
CA ASN A 5 25.23 1.55 4.57
C ASN A 5 23.71 1.47 4.78
N LYS A 6 22.93 2.16 3.92
CA LYS A 6 21.80 1.60 3.13
C LYS A 6 20.74 2.68 2.86
N ASP A 7 20.64 3.04 1.58
CA ASP A 7 19.51 3.70 0.91
C ASP A 7 18.70 4.70 1.74
N SER A 8 19.07 5.98 1.68
CA SER A 8 18.09 7.04 1.86
C SER A 8 17.02 6.85 0.78
N PRO A 9 15.75 6.55 1.13
CA PRO A 9 14.71 6.41 0.12
C PRO A 9 14.56 7.76 -0.57
N LYS A 10 14.36 7.75 -1.89
CA LYS A 10 14.13 8.96 -2.68
C LYS A 10 12.82 9.61 -2.23
N ILE A 11 12.86 10.43 -1.19
CA ILE A 11 11.71 11.18 -0.69
C ILE A 11 11.48 12.36 -1.64
N ASN A 12 10.58 12.18 -2.60
CA ASN A 12 9.99 13.28 -3.33
C ASN A 12 9.01 13.99 -2.36
N ILE A 13 9.53 14.95 -1.61
CA ILE A 13 8.85 15.69 -0.52
C ILE A 13 7.43 16.14 -0.91
N SER A 14 7.21 16.55 -2.17
CA SER A 14 5.92 17.07 -2.64
C SER A 14 4.75 16.06 -2.60
N GLU A 15 4.99 14.78 -2.88
CA GLU A 15 3.91 13.78 -2.91
C GLU A 15 3.60 13.24 -1.50
N GLU A 16 4.63 13.16 -0.65
CA GLU A 16 4.47 12.76 0.75
C GLU A 16 3.71 13.83 1.54
N GLU A 17 3.96 15.12 1.27
CA GLU A 17 3.20 16.22 1.87
C GLU A 17 1.72 16.19 1.47
N LYS A 18 1.41 15.98 0.18
CA LYS A 18 0.02 15.81 -0.28
C LYS A 18 -0.65 14.65 0.42
N THR A 19 0.03 13.51 0.52
CA THR A 19 -0.56 12.31 1.13
C THR A 19 -0.72 12.46 2.64
N LYS A 20 0.23 13.11 3.34
CA LYS A 20 0.09 13.48 4.75
C LYS A 20 -1.07 14.45 4.99
N GLN A 21 -1.30 15.39 4.08
CA GLN A 21 -2.45 16.28 4.13
C GLN A 21 -3.77 15.54 3.90
N LEU A 22 -3.82 14.59 2.95
CA LEU A 22 -4.98 13.72 2.74
C LEU A 22 -5.23 12.85 3.98
N ALA A 23 -4.22 12.18 4.49
CA ALA A 23 -4.30 11.36 5.71
C ALA A 23 -4.87 12.15 6.90
N LYS A 24 -4.37 13.38 7.13
CA LYS A 24 -4.91 14.29 8.15
C LYS A 24 -6.34 14.75 7.86
N ARG A 25 -6.66 15.05 6.60
CA ARG A 25 -7.98 15.57 6.19
C ARG A 25 -9.07 14.51 6.32
N TYR A 26 -8.75 13.27 5.98
CA TYR A 26 -9.67 12.13 6.01
C TYR A 26 -9.55 11.29 7.29
N ASN A 27 -8.65 11.67 8.20
CA ASN A 27 -8.38 10.97 9.46
C ASN A 27 -8.06 9.47 9.28
N VAL A 28 -7.31 9.15 8.21
CA VAL A 28 -6.89 7.78 7.87
C VAL A 28 -5.39 7.60 8.12
N PRO A 29 -4.95 6.40 8.54
CA PRO A 29 -3.54 6.09 8.74
C PRO A 29 -2.77 6.12 7.41
N TYR A 30 -1.57 6.73 7.40
CA TYR A 30 -0.67 6.67 6.26
C TYR A 30 0.18 5.40 6.32
N ILE A 31 0.22 4.63 5.23
CA ILE A 31 1.08 3.45 5.11
C ILE A 31 2.00 3.54 3.88
N ASP A 32 3.23 3.05 4.06
CA ASP A 32 4.21 2.93 2.98
C ASP A 32 4.26 1.49 2.45
N LEU A 33 3.73 1.28 1.26
CA LEU A 33 3.74 -0.03 0.59
C LEU A 33 5.13 -0.46 0.12
N SER A 34 6.08 0.47 -0.05
CA SER A 34 7.46 0.11 -0.43
C SER A 34 8.23 -0.56 0.71
N SER A 35 7.81 -0.32 1.96
CA SER A 35 8.39 -0.90 3.17
C SER A 35 7.53 -1.98 3.83
N SER A 36 6.23 -2.06 3.54
CA SER A 36 5.34 -3.09 4.08
C SER A 36 5.43 -4.42 3.31
N PRO A 37 5.31 -5.59 3.96
CA PRO A 37 5.05 -6.84 3.24
C PRO A 37 3.70 -6.74 2.53
N ILE A 38 3.69 -7.08 1.24
CA ILE A 38 2.49 -7.08 0.41
C ILE A 38 2.24 -8.52 -0.03
N ASP A 39 1.07 -9.05 0.30
CA ASP A 39 0.64 -10.36 -0.18
C ASP A 39 0.26 -10.31 -1.66
N ARG A 40 1.15 -10.82 -2.52
CA ARG A 40 0.92 -10.82 -3.97
C ARG A 40 -0.20 -11.75 -4.39
N GLU A 41 -0.44 -12.82 -3.64
CA GLU A 41 -1.59 -13.69 -3.90
C GLU A 41 -2.89 -12.94 -3.63
N LEU A 42 -2.93 -12.10 -2.58
CA LEU A 42 -4.04 -11.22 -2.31
C LEU A 42 -4.19 -10.19 -3.43
N VAL A 43 -3.13 -9.48 -3.82
CA VAL A 43 -3.18 -8.50 -4.94
C VAL A 43 -3.64 -9.14 -6.25
N GLN A 44 -3.11 -10.32 -6.60
CA GLN A 44 -3.49 -11.05 -7.82
C GLN A 44 -4.89 -11.67 -7.73
N SER A 45 -5.44 -11.85 -6.53
CA SER A 45 -6.83 -12.23 -6.34
C SER A 45 -7.80 -11.15 -6.81
N PHE A 46 -7.35 -9.89 -6.93
CA PHE A 46 -8.16 -8.80 -7.47
C PHE A 46 -7.85 -8.56 -8.95
N PRO A 47 -8.87 -8.25 -9.77
CA PRO A 47 -8.66 -7.89 -11.15
C PRO A 47 -7.86 -6.57 -11.23
N ALA A 48 -6.81 -6.56 -12.06
CA ALA A 48 -5.95 -5.40 -12.24
C ALA A 48 -6.73 -4.13 -12.63
N ASP A 49 -7.80 -4.25 -13.41
CA ASP A 49 -8.71 -3.15 -13.73
C ASP A 49 -9.27 -2.45 -12.50
N PHE A 50 -9.61 -3.21 -11.46
CA PHE A 50 -10.17 -2.68 -10.22
C PHE A 50 -9.11 -1.92 -9.41
N LEU A 51 -7.91 -2.50 -9.29
CA LEU A 51 -6.76 -1.85 -8.66
C LEU A 51 -6.33 -0.56 -9.38
N HIS A 52 -6.35 -0.58 -10.73
CA HIS A 52 -5.98 0.56 -11.56
C HIS A 52 -7.02 1.67 -11.53
N ARG A 53 -8.32 1.34 -11.63
CA ARG A 53 -9.42 2.34 -11.59
C ARG A 53 -9.51 3.04 -10.25
N SER A 54 -9.52 2.25 -9.19
CA SER A 54 -9.69 2.73 -7.83
C SER A 54 -8.37 3.13 -7.17
N ASN A 55 -7.25 2.99 -7.88
CA ASN A 55 -5.92 3.39 -7.42
C ASN A 55 -5.62 2.87 -6.00
N PHE A 56 -5.99 1.62 -5.71
CA PHE A 56 -5.77 0.98 -4.42
C PHE A 56 -5.02 -0.34 -4.58
N ILE A 57 -4.43 -0.83 -3.48
CA ILE A 57 -3.84 -2.15 -3.43
C ILE A 57 -4.04 -2.78 -2.05
N PRO A 58 -4.59 -4.01 -1.98
CA PRO A 58 -4.64 -4.76 -0.74
C PRO A 58 -3.25 -5.28 -0.42
N PHE A 59 -2.79 -5.11 0.81
CA PHE A 59 -1.47 -5.57 1.23
C PHE A 59 -1.51 -6.64 2.30
N GLU A 60 -2.58 -6.66 3.10
CA GLU A 60 -2.76 -7.61 4.19
C GLU A 60 -4.22 -8.00 4.29
N LYS A 61 -4.47 -9.30 4.47
CA LYS A 61 -5.78 -9.85 4.80
C LYS A 61 -5.68 -10.55 6.15
N ASN A 62 -6.53 -10.15 7.07
CA ASN A 62 -6.76 -10.81 8.34
C ASN A 62 -8.04 -11.67 8.25
N GLU A 63 -8.36 -12.41 9.33
CA GLU A 63 -9.47 -13.38 9.33
C GLU A 63 -10.82 -12.78 8.91
N ASN A 64 -11.11 -11.54 9.32
CA ASN A 64 -12.38 -10.87 9.05
C ASN A 64 -12.25 -9.43 8.51
N THR A 65 -11.01 -8.98 8.25
CA THR A 65 -10.71 -7.61 7.85
C THR A 65 -9.63 -7.59 6.78
N VAL A 66 -9.80 -6.79 5.73
CA VAL A 66 -8.81 -6.62 4.66
C VAL A 66 -8.26 -5.20 4.71
N LYS A 67 -6.94 -5.08 4.81
CA LYS A 67 -6.27 -3.79 4.80
C LYS A 67 -5.91 -3.42 3.38
N ILE A 68 -6.44 -2.28 2.94
CA ILE A 68 -6.18 -1.71 1.63
C ILE A 68 -5.45 -0.39 1.76
N ALA A 69 -4.55 -0.13 0.82
CA ALA A 69 -3.88 1.14 0.70
C ALA A 69 -4.36 1.85 -0.57
N ILE A 70 -4.91 3.06 -0.43
CA ILE A 70 -5.53 3.85 -1.50
C ILE A 70 -4.90 5.25 -1.59
N ALA A 71 -4.81 5.79 -2.81
CA ALA A 71 -4.33 7.16 -3.02
C ALA A 71 -5.40 8.21 -2.66
N ASP A 72 -6.66 7.89 -2.95
CA ASP A 72 -7.81 8.76 -2.75
C ASP A 72 -8.84 8.11 -1.81
N PRO A 73 -8.72 8.29 -0.48
CA PRO A 73 -9.69 7.79 0.49
C PRO A 73 -11.02 8.56 0.47
N SER A 74 -11.18 9.51 -0.46
CA SER A 74 -12.39 10.32 -0.63
C SER A 74 -13.53 9.57 -1.34
N ASP A 75 -13.20 8.48 -2.03
CA ASP A 75 -14.15 7.69 -2.80
C ASP A 75 -14.75 6.57 -1.93
N ILE A 76 -15.78 6.94 -1.16
CA ILE A 76 -16.52 6.02 -0.30
C ILE A 76 -17.23 4.94 -1.13
N ALA A 77 -17.67 5.24 -2.36
CA ALA A 77 -18.36 4.27 -3.22
C ALA A 77 -17.43 3.13 -3.64
N THR A 78 -16.15 3.44 -3.93
CA THR A 78 -15.12 2.44 -4.16
C THR A 78 -14.91 1.57 -2.92
N ILE A 79 -14.82 2.15 -1.73
CA ILE A 79 -14.59 1.41 -0.47
C ILE A 79 -15.75 0.44 -0.20
N ASP A 80 -17.00 0.91 -0.34
CA ASP A 80 -18.21 0.10 -0.16
C ASP A 80 -18.27 -1.06 -1.17
N ALA A 81 -17.91 -0.80 -2.43
CA ALA A 81 -17.82 -1.85 -3.44
C ALA A 81 -16.76 -2.91 -3.11
N ILE A 82 -15.62 -2.51 -2.53
CA ILE A 82 -14.56 -3.43 -2.10
C ILE A 82 -15.05 -4.29 -0.93
N GLU A 83 -15.68 -3.69 0.10
CA GLU A 83 -16.28 -4.43 1.22
C GLU A 83 -17.34 -5.42 0.74
N SER A 84 -18.25 -4.96 -0.13
CA SER A 84 -19.31 -5.81 -0.68
C SER A 84 -18.75 -6.96 -1.50
N HIS A 85 -17.68 -6.73 -2.27
CA HIS A 85 -17.02 -7.76 -3.05
C HIS A 85 -16.30 -8.80 -2.18
N LEU A 86 -15.70 -8.36 -1.07
CA LEU A 86 -14.95 -9.22 -0.16
C LEU A 86 -15.83 -9.93 0.87
N GLY A 87 -16.97 -9.35 1.21
CA GLY A 87 -17.83 -9.80 2.31
C GLY A 87 -17.16 -9.67 3.69
N MET A 88 -16.20 -8.76 3.83
CA MET A 88 -15.39 -8.55 5.05
C MET A 88 -15.21 -7.04 5.28
N GLU A 89 -14.85 -6.65 6.51
CA GLU A 89 -14.53 -5.26 6.82
C GLU A 89 -13.27 -4.83 6.05
N VAL A 90 -13.27 -3.59 5.53
CA VAL A 90 -12.12 -3.04 4.82
C VAL A 90 -11.52 -1.89 5.59
N GLU A 91 -10.25 -2.05 5.96
CA GLU A 91 -9.50 -1.01 6.64
C GLU A 91 -8.71 -0.19 5.62
N VAL A 92 -9.05 1.10 5.52
CA VAL A 92 -8.52 2.00 4.50
C VAL A 92 -7.29 2.75 5.03
N TYR A 93 -6.19 2.62 4.30
CA TYR A 93 -4.94 3.32 4.57
C TYR A 93 -4.62 4.29 3.43
N ALA A 94 -4.24 5.52 3.76
CA ALA A 94 -3.75 6.45 2.76
C ALA A 94 -2.32 6.10 2.35
N THR A 95 -2.04 6.14 1.05
CA THR A 95 -0.70 5.96 0.53
C THR A 95 -0.47 6.79 -0.74
N THR A 96 0.77 6.92 -1.18
CA THR A 96 1.07 7.69 -2.40
C THR A 96 0.70 6.88 -3.65
N ARG A 97 0.24 7.54 -4.73
CA ARG A 97 0.03 6.88 -6.04
C ARG A 97 1.28 6.18 -6.55
N ARG A 98 2.47 6.73 -6.27
CA ARG A 98 3.75 6.07 -6.57
C ARG A 98 3.89 4.74 -5.84
N ALA A 99 3.61 4.70 -4.54
CA ALA A 99 3.69 3.47 -3.76
C ALA A 99 2.74 2.39 -4.29
N ILE A 100 1.51 2.75 -4.69
CA ILE A 100 0.56 1.83 -5.34
C ILE A 100 1.11 1.32 -6.68
N HIS A 101 1.63 2.22 -7.52
CA HIS A 101 2.17 1.85 -8.83
C HIS A 101 3.44 0.99 -8.70
N GLU A 102 4.30 1.28 -7.72
CA GLU A 102 5.47 0.45 -7.40
C GLU A 102 5.04 -0.91 -6.84
N ALA A 103 4.04 -0.96 -5.97
CA ALA A 103 3.53 -2.21 -5.42
C ALA A 103 2.87 -3.10 -6.48
N SER A 104 2.12 -2.50 -7.42
CA SER A 104 1.49 -3.20 -8.54
C SER A 104 2.52 -3.67 -9.58
N GLY A 105 3.47 -2.80 -9.97
CA GLY A 105 4.41 -3.07 -11.06
C GLY A 105 5.71 -3.79 -10.66
N HIS A 106 6.10 -3.79 -9.38
CA HIS A 106 7.42 -4.28 -8.93
C HIS A 106 7.38 -5.59 -8.14
N GLY A 107 6.28 -6.35 -8.28
CA GLY A 107 6.06 -7.67 -7.71
C GLY A 107 7.03 -8.78 -8.19
N SER A 108 8.32 -8.51 -8.42
CA SER A 108 9.32 -9.55 -8.73
C SER A 108 10.67 -9.42 -8.03
N SER A 109 10.95 -8.41 -7.19
CA SER A 109 12.28 -8.36 -6.55
C SER A 109 12.33 -7.64 -5.21
N LYS A 110 12.04 -8.39 -4.13
CA LYS A 110 12.69 -8.13 -2.84
C LYS A 110 13.03 -9.43 -2.13
N ARG A 111 13.78 -10.30 -2.84
CA ARG A 111 14.84 -11.09 -2.20
C ARG A 111 15.94 -10.12 -1.74
N ARG A 112 15.67 -9.27 -0.74
CA ARG A 112 16.76 -8.54 -0.06
C ARG A 112 17.32 -9.47 1.02
N ALA A 113 18.22 -10.32 0.56
CA ALA A 113 19.37 -10.85 1.28
C ALA A 113 19.09 -11.45 2.68
N SER A 114 18.82 -12.75 2.67
CA SER A 114 19.54 -13.64 3.58
C SER A 114 21.04 -13.53 3.29
N ARG A 115 21.79 -12.94 4.22
CA ARG A 115 23.25 -13.00 4.41
C ARG A 115 23.48 -12.15 5.67
N GLY A 116 23.41 -12.69 6.88
CA GLY A 116 24.24 -13.77 7.38
C GLY A 116 25.46 -13.14 8.05
N ILE A 117 25.55 -13.23 9.37
CA ILE A 117 26.80 -13.55 10.08
C ILE A 117 26.45 -14.02 11.49
N SER A 118 26.89 -15.24 11.76
CA SER A 118 27.13 -15.87 13.06
C SER A 118 27.96 -15.00 14.00
#